data_AF-A0A7K1J5H4-F1
#
_entry.id   AF-A0A7K1J5H4-F1
#
_cell.length_a   1.000
_cell.length_b   1.000
_cell.length_c   1.000
_cell.angle_alpha   90.00
_cell.angle_beta   90.00
_cell.angle_gamma   90.00
#
_symmetry.space_group_name_H-M   'P 1'
#
loop_
_entity.id
_entity.type
_entity.pdbx_description
1 polymer ?
#
loop_
_entity_poly.entity_id
_entity_poly.type
_entity_poly.pdbx_seq_one_letter_code
_entity_poly.pdbx_strand_id
1 'polypeptide(L)'
;MQHSINDIIMHDMLQNTQQSAANGVRDITIGVAAHKDYPMPQDPMYVPLHVGAAIHPYKLEGFTGDDTGENISNLNNYFSELTGMYWLWKTAIVNT
;
A
#
# COMPACT_ATOMS: atom_id res chain seq x y z
N MET A 1 -38.10 -21.57 10.60
CA MET A 1 -37.79 -20.12 10.66
C MET A 1 -37.14 -19.75 9.34
N GLN A 2 -37.91 -19.22 8.39
CA GLN A 2 -37.39 -18.78 7.09
C GLN A 2 -36.65 -17.47 7.32
N HIS A 3 -35.32 -17.44 7.15
CA HIS A 3 -34.59 -16.17 7.14
C HIS A 3 -35.02 -15.38 5.90
N SER A 4 -35.23 -14.08 6.06
CA SER A 4 -35.59 -13.20 4.95
C SER A 4 -34.44 -13.14 3.95
N ILE A 5 -34.73 -12.95 2.67
CA ILE A 5 -33.69 -12.70 1.64
C ILE A 5 -32.80 -11.53 2.08
N ASN A 6 -33.36 -10.54 2.78
CA ASN A 6 -32.58 -9.43 3.32
C ASN A 6 -31.59 -9.86 4.41
N ASP A 7 -31.93 -10.84 5.24
CA ASP A 7 -31.03 -11.36 6.27
C ASP A 7 -29.87 -12.13 5.64
N ILE A 8 -30.12 -12.84 4.54
CA ILE A 8 -29.10 -13.54 3.77
C ILE A 8 -28.14 -12.54 3.12
N ILE A 9 -28.67 -11.50 2.47
CA ILE A 9 -27.88 -10.44 1.84
C ILE A 9 -27.03 -9.69 2.86
N MET A 10 -27.61 -9.33 4.01
CA MET A 10 -26.89 -8.64 5.07
C MET A 10 -25.82 -9.52 5.71
N HIS A 11 -26.10 -10.82 5.88
CA HIS A 11 -25.10 -11.77 6.36
C HIS A 11 -23.93 -11.87 5.38
N ASP A 12 -24.19 -12.02 4.08
CA ASP A 12 -23.17 -12.16 3.05
C ASP A 12 -22.31 -10.89 2.90
N MET A 13 -22.91 -9.71 2.99
CA MET A 13 -22.19 -8.42 3.00
C MET A 13 -21.27 -8.27 4.22
N LEU A 14 -21.75 -8.69 5.41
CA LEU A 14 -20.95 -8.67 6.63
C LEU A 14 -19.81 -9.69 6.59
N GLN A 15 -20.05 -10.88 6.04
CA GLN A 15 -18.99 -11.90 5.88
C GLN A 15 -17.93 -11.44 4.88
N ASN A 16 -18.31 -10.86 3.74
CA ASN A 16 -17.35 -10.36 2.74
C ASN A 16 -16.47 -9.22 3.28
N THR A 17 -17.04 -8.33 4.10
CA THR A 17 -16.29 -7.22 4.72
C THR A 17 -15.33 -7.72 5.80
N GLN A 18 -15.71 -8.78 6.53
CA GLN A 18 -14.82 -9.41 7.52
C GLN A 18 -13.76 -10.29 6.86
N GLN A 19 -14.05 -10.89 5.70
CA GLN A 19 -13.10 -11.68 4.92
C GLN A 19 -11.97 -10.83 4.32
N SER A 20 -12.27 -9.62 3.81
CA SER A 20 -11.25 -8.68 3.32
C SER A 20 -10.36 -8.16 4.45
N ALA A 21 -10.94 -7.88 5.63
CA ALA A 21 -10.18 -7.52 6.83
C ALA A 21 -9.29 -8.67 7.34
N ALA A 22 -9.74 -9.93 7.24
CA ALA A 22 -9.00 -11.11 7.67
C ALA A 22 -7.88 -11.53 6.69
N ASN A 23 -8.01 -11.21 5.40
CA ASN A 23 -7.03 -11.56 4.36
C ASN A 23 -5.96 -10.48 4.13
N GLY A 24 -5.97 -9.37 4.88
CA GLY A 24 -4.99 -8.29 4.72
C GLY A 24 -5.10 -7.50 3.40
N VAL A 25 -6.11 -7.79 2.59
CA VAL A 25 -6.36 -7.12 1.30
C VAL A 25 -7.00 -5.76 1.59
N ARG A 26 -6.32 -4.69 1.18
CA ARG A 26 -6.80 -3.31 1.33
C ARG A 26 -7.50 -2.89 0.04
N ASP A 27 -8.77 -2.49 0.14
CA ASP A 27 -9.53 -1.96 -1.01
C ASP A 27 -8.90 -0.68 -1.58
N ILE A 28 -8.28 0.11 -0.71
CA ILE A 28 -7.59 1.36 -1.06
C ILE A 28 -6.26 1.41 -0.31
N THR A 29 -5.19 1.76 -1.03
CA THR A 29 -3.88 2.06 -0.46
C THR A 29 -3.38 3.38 -1.02
N ILE A 30 -2.91 4.28 -0.15
CA ILE A 30 -2.37 5.59 -0.52
C ILE A 30 -0.88 5.64 -0.15
N GLY A 31 0.00 5.63 -1.16
CA GLY A 31 1.44 5.83 -0.94
C GLY A 31 1.76 7.30 -0.68
N VAL A 32 2.49 7.59 0.40
CA VAL A 32 2.99 8.94 0.72
C VAL A 32 4.48 8.97 0.44
N ALA A 33 4.85 9.52 -0.73
CA ALA A 33 6.23 9.61 -1.17
C ALA A 33 7.04 10.60 -0.31
N ALA A 34 8.21 10.18 0.15
CA ALA A 34 9.16 11.01 0.87
C ALA A 34 10.61 10.65 0.50
N HIS A 35 11.48 11.66 0.50
CA HIS A 35 12.94 11.51 0.37
C HIS A 35 13.68 11.98 1.63
N LYS A 36 12.96 12.22 2.72
CA LYS A 36 13.48 12.62 4.05
C LYS A 36 12.43 12.32 5.12
N ASP A 37 12.85 12.27 6.37
CA ASP A 37 11.94 12.06 7.49
C ASP A 37 10.85 13.14 7.53
N TYR A 38 9.60 12.70 7.67
CA TYR A 38 8.44 13.58 7.73
C TYR A 38 7.32 12.91 8.53
N PRO A 39 6.50 13.66 9.29
CA PRO A 39 5.36 13.09 10.00
C PRO A 39 4.41 12.36 9.05
N MET A 40 4.22 11.06 9.27
CA MET A 40 3.34 10.24 8.47
C MET A 40 1.96 10.11 9.13
N PRO A 41 0.87 10.07 8.33
CA PRO A 41 -0.44 9.70 8.84
C PRO A 41 -0.38 8.34 9.54
N GLN A 42 -1.09 8.20 10.65
CA GLN A 42 -1.12 6.96 11.44
C GLN A 42 -2.19 5.97 10.96
N ASP A 43 -3.08 6.41 10.07
CA ASP A 43 -4.10 5.54 9.51
C ASP A 43 -3.44 4.49 8.59
N PRO A 44 -3.72 3.18 8.78
CA PRO A 44 -3.13 2.09 8.00
C PRO A 44 -3.32 2.19 6.48
N MET A 45 -4.30 2.96 6.00
CA MET A 45 -4.52 3.24 4.58
C MET A 45 -3.31 3.94 3.93
N TYR A 46 -2.54 4.71 4.70
CA TYR A 46 -1.36 5.40 4.21
C TYR A 46 -0.11 4.54 4.37
N VAL A 47 0.68 4.45 3.30
CA VAL A 47 1.97 3.76 3.29
C VAL A 47 3.08 4.78 3.13
N PRO A 48 3.89 5.03 4.17
CA PRO A 48 5.12 5.82 4.05
C PRO A 48 6.06 5.17 3.03
N LEU A 49 6.31 5.87 1.92
CA LEU A 49 7.09 5.35 0.81
C LEU A 49 8.36 6.19 0.61
N HIS A 50 9.51 5.59 0.87
CA HIS A 50 10.81 6.19 0.60
C HIS A 50 11.14 6.02 -0.88
N VAL A 51 10.99 7.11 -1.65
CA VAL A 51 11.27 7.14 -3.10
C VAL A 51 12.75 7.38 -3.37
N GLY A 52 13.27 6.76 -4.44
CA GLY A 52 14.70 6.82 -4.73
C GLY A 52 15.57 6.17 -3.65
N ALA A 53 15.00 5.22 -2.90
CA ALA A 53 15.66 4.54 -1.80
C ALA A 53 16.94 3.79 -2.22
N ALA A 54 17.11 3.49 -3.52
CA ALA A 54 18.32 2.87 -4.08
C ALA A 54 19.53 3.83 -4.18
N ILE A 55 19.28 5.13 -4.27
CA ILE A 55 20.33 6.16 -4.44
C ILE A 55 20.44 7.12 -3.25
N HIS A 56 19.56 6.95 -2.25
CA HIS A 56 19.58 7.73 -1.03
C HIS A 56 20.68 7.25 -0.07
N PRO A 57 21.46 8.15 0.57
CA PRO A 57 22.59 7.76 1.42
C PRO A 57 22.20 7.03 2.72
N TYR A 58 20.93 7.07 3.10
CA TYR A 58 20.38 6.42 4.29
C TYR A 58 18.93 6.01 4.06
N LYS A 59 18.46 5.02 4.83
CA LYS A 59 17.06 4.60 4.86
C LYS A 59 16.29 5.42 5.89
N LEU A 60 15.07 5.80 5.53
CA LEU A 60 14.14 6.47 6.46
C LEU A 60 13.52 5.43 7.39
N GLU A 61 13.55 5.67 8.69
CA GLU A 61 13.00 4.74 9.67
C GLU A 61 11.47 4.71 9.59
N GLY A 62 10.89 3.51 9.50
CA GLY A 62 9.44 3.34 9.38
C GLY A 62 8.88 3.57 7.97
N PHE A 63 9.72 3.74 6.95
CA PHE A 63 9.31 3.84 5.55
C PHE A 63 9.60 2.56 4.78
N THR A 64 8.68 2.22 3.89
CA THR A 64 8.91 1.18 2.87
C THR A 64 9.74 1.79 1.74
N GLY A 65 10.83 1.15 1.35
CA GLY A 65 11.64 1.58 0.21
C GLY A 65 11.06 1.12 -1.13
N ASP A 66 11.09 1.99 -2.13
CA ASP A 66 10.74 1.67 -3.52
C ASP A 66 11.82 0.87 -4.26
N ASP A 67 12.88 0.43 -3.56
CA ASP A 67 14.06 -0.24 -4.11
C ASP A 67 14.09 -1.75 -3.90
N THR A 68 12.93 -2.34 -3.58
CA THR A 68 12.77 -3.78 -3.38
C THR A 68 11.99 -4.41 -4.55
N GLY A 69 12.21 -5.69 -4.83
CA GLY A 69 11.52 -6.38 -5.94
C GLY A 69 11.79 -5.77 -7.32
N GLU A 70 10.80 -5.80 -8.21
CA GLU A 70 10.87 -5.13 -9.51
C GLU A 70 10.68 -3.62 -9.34
N ASN A 71 11.72 -2.85 -9.65
CA ASN A 71 11.74 -1.41 -9.39
C ASN A 71 12.60 -0.63 -10.39
N ILE A 72 12.45 0.70 -10.34
CA ILE A 72 13.26 1.68 -11.06
C ILE A 72 13.78 2.79 -10.13
N SER A 73 13.96 2.47 -8.84
CA SER A 73 14.34 3.42 -7.79
C SER A 73 15.66 4.16 -8.09
N ASN A 74 16.60 3.49 -8.75
CA ASN A 74 17.87 4.08 -9.18
C ASN A 74 17.71 5.21 -10.22
N LEU A 75 16.54 5.35 -10.83
CA LEU A 75 16.22 6.40 -11.80
C LEU A 75 15.45 7.57 -11.15
N ASN A 76 15.35 7.64 -9.82
CA ASN A 76 14.60 8.69 -9.12
C ASN A 76 15.09 10.12 -9.44
N ASN A 77 16.38 10.32 -9.75
CA ASN A 77 16.88 11.62 -10.22
C ASN A 77 16.26 12.08 -11.55
N TYR A 78 15.65 11.18 -12.32
CA TYR A 78 15.03 11.45 -13.61
C TYR A 78 13.50 11.37 -13.57
N PHE A 79 12.95 10.49 -12.72
CA PHE A 79 11.52 10.17 -12.67
C PHE A 79 10.82 10.62 -11.39
N SER A 80 11.58 11.05 -10.38
CA SER A 80 11.06 11.47 -9.08
C SER A 80 10.04 10.47 -8.52
N GLU A 81 8.87 10.92 -8.06
CA GLU A 81 7.82 10.11 -7.43
C GLU A 81 7.25 9.01 -8.34
N LEU A 82 7.48 9.06 -9.66
CA LEU A 82 7.06 7.99 -10.57
C LEU A 82 7.79 6.67 -10.29
N THR A 83 8.97 6.71 -9.67
CA THR A 83 9.67 5.50 -9.20
C THR A 83 8.85 4.77 -8.13
N GLY A 84 8.32 5.51 -7.15
CA GLY A 84 7.41 4.99 -6.14
C GLY A 84 6.08 4.52 -6.71
N MET A 85 5.51 5.25 -7.68
CA MET A 85 4.27 4.83 -8.35
C MET A 85 4.46 3.52 -9.14
N TYR A 86 5.57 3.38 -9.84
CA TYR A 86 5.92 2.14 -10.54
C TYR A 86 6.05 0.98 -9.54
N TRP A 87 6.79 1.19 -8.45
CA TRP A 87 6.95 0.17 -7.41
C TRP A 87 5.61 -0.25 -6.78
N LEU A 88 4.73 0.72 -6.48
CA LEU A 88 3.37 0.45 -6.01
C LEU A 88 2.57 -0.36 -7.03
N TRP A 89 2.63 -0.04 -8.32
CA TRP A 89 1.95 -0.84 -9.35
C TRP A 89 2.46 -2.29 -9.37
N LYS A 90 3.77 -2.49 -9.26
CA LYS A 90 4.39 -3.82 -9.27
C LYS A 90 4.14 -4.63 -7.98
N THR A 91 3.99 -3.96 -6.84
CA THR A 91 3.87 -4.61 -5.52
C THR A 91 2.44 -4.69 -5.01
N ALA A 92 1.60 -3.68 -5.26
CA ALA A 92 0.22 -3.62 -4.78
C ALA A 92 -0.71 -4.66 -5.42
N ILE A 93 -0.29 -5.29 -6.52
CA ILE A 93 -1.00 -6.41 -7.15
C ILE A 93 -0.43 -7.77 -6.69
N VAL A 94 0.70 -7.78 -6.00
CA VAL A 94 1.46 -9.00 -5.67
C VAL A 94 1.74 -9.06 -4.17
N ASN A 95 0.68 -9.15 -3.37
CA ASN A 95 0.74 -9.75 -2.04
C ASN A 95 -0.51 -10.61 -1.84
N THR A 96 -0.36 -11.88 -2.21
CA THR A 96 -1.10 -13.06 -1.69
C THR A 96 -1.02 -13.17 -0.18
#